data_AF-A0A962GEM5-F1
#
_entry.id   AF-A0A962GEM5-F1
#
_cell.length_a   1.000
_cell.length_b   1.000
_cell.length_c   1.000
_cell.angle_alpha   90.00
_cell.angle_beta   90.00
_cell.angle_gamma   90.00
#
_symmetry.space_group_name_H-M   'P 1'
#
loop_
_entity.id
_entity.type
_entity.pdbx_description
1 polymer ?
#
loop_
_entity_poly.entity_id
_entity_poly.type
_entity_poly.pdbx_seq_one_letter_code
_entity_poly.pdbx_strand_id
1 'polypeptide(L)'
;MSKFYLITAIATVSLAALSSLWAFDSAFALERSGKIALVLFGGVALFTLMRTPEICWPHWLGWVFPLCFLGSALLALSELITHGLIHYSWRGSDVPLMSTNVSITNRAVVLLCLLCPPTLMLLSRATLLARTKNVLFTLIVIAMIGILALTDSQSAHLAVLTTALFWFGFPLARPKAWIVLGALIIAGILSSPWLAQILYNTLASHMKGISWFAQAYAADRLEIWDFVARKALESPFYGFGIEATRHVEHFDTPMLYTPLDHVLHPHNAVL
;
A
#
# COMPACT_ATOMS: atom_id res chain seq x y z
N MET A 1 10.54 20.27 -10.91
CA MET A 1 9.86 19.39 -9.93
C MET A 1 9.99 17.90 -10.25
N SER A 2 9.87 17.42 -11.50
CA SER A 2 10.07 15.99 -11.83
C SER A 2 11.42 15.43 -11.37
N LYS A 3 12.49 16.23 -11.51
CA LYS A 3 13.84 15.89 -11.03
C LYS A 3 13.88 15.53 -9.54
N PHE A 4 13.13 16.23 -8.69
CA PHE A 4 13.12 15.95 -7.25
C PHE A 4 12.56 14.55 -6.95
N TYR A 5 11.39 14.22 -7.50
CA TYR A 5 10.79 12.89 -7.31
C TYR A 5 11.65 11.76 -7.86
N LEU A 6 12.31 11.99 -9.02
CA LEU A 6 13.26 11.04 -9.58
C LEU A 6 14.47 10.85 -8.67
N ILE A 7 15.06 11.93 -8.15
CA ILE A 7 16.17 11.87 -7.20
C ILE A 7 15.75 11.12 -5.93
N THR A 8 14.56 11.39 -5.38
CA THR A 8 14.04 10.67 -4.21
C THR A 8 13.86 9.18 -4.51
N ALA A 9 13.26 8.81 -5.65
CA ALA A 9 13.11 7.42 -6.04
C ALA A 9 14.46 6.71 -6.20
N ILE A 10 15.43 7.34 -6.86
CA ILE A 10 16.80 6.81 -6.99
C ILE A 10 17.42 6.65 -5.61
N ALA A 11 17.37 7.68 -4.76
CA ALA A 11 17.95 7.62 -3.41
C ALA A 11 17.34 6.49 -2.57
N THR A 12 16.02 6.32 -2.59
CA THR A 12 15.34 5.23 -1.85
C THR A 12 15.71 3.85 -2.40
N VAL A 13 15.73 3.67 -3.72
CA VAL A 13 16.13 2.39 -4.34
C VAL A 13 17.60 2.08 -4.06
N SER A 14 18.48 3.08 -4.16
CA SER A 14 19.90 2.93 -3.84
C SER A 14 20.10 2.60 -2.37
N LEU A 15 19.37 3.23 -1.46
CA LEU A 15 19.46 2.90 -0.03
C LEU A 15 18.97 1.47 0.25
N ALA A 16 17.85 1.05 -0.36
CA ALA A 16 17.37 -0.32 -0.26
C ALA A 16 18.39 -1.33 -0.81
N ALA A 17 18.98 -1.04 -1.97
CA ALA A 17 20.01 -1.90 -2.58
C ALA A 17 21.28 -1.94 -1.73
N LEU A 18 21.75 -0.80 -1.19
CA LEU A 18 22.89 -0.75 -0.28
C LEU A 18 22.62 -1.55 1.00
N SER A 19 21.37 -1.60 1.47
CA SER A 19 21.01 -2.40 2.65
C SER A 19 21.30 -3.89 2.50
N SER A 20 21.42 -4.40 1.27
CA SER A 20 21.86 -5.78 1.02
C SER A 20 23.27 -6.09 1.54
N LEU A 21 24.13 -5.09 1.69
CA LEU A 21 25.51 -5.26 2.17
C LEU A 21 25.60 -5.69 3.65
N TRP A 22 24.55 -5.44 4.43
CA TRP A 22 24.46 -5.79 5.85
C TRP A 22 23.16 -6.52 6.19
N ALA A 23 22.41 -6.98 5.18
CA ALA A 23 21.19 -7.75 5.37
C ALA A 23 21.50 -9.18 5.85
N PHE A 24 20.55 -9.79 6.58
CA PHE A 24 20.62 -11.22 6.91
C PHE A 24 20.71 -12.11 5.66
N ASP A 25 19.99 -11.72 4.59
CA ASP A 25 20.04 -12.35 3.28
C ASP A 25 20.23 -11.27 2.21
N SER A 26 21.46 -11.10 1.74
CA SER A 26 21.82 -10.11 0.74
C SER A 26 21.13 -10.33 -0.60
N ALA A 27 20.95 -11.58 -1.03
CA ALA A 27 20.35 -11.90 -2.32
C ALA A 27 18.85 -11.56 -2.30
N PHE A 28 18.16 -11.93 -1.23
CA PHE A 28 16.76 -11.58 -1.02
C PHE A 28 16.57 -10.06 -0.94
N ALA A 29 17.39 -9.35 -0.15
CA ALA A 29 17.33 -7.90 -0.02
C ALA A 29 17.52 -7.19 -1.36
N LEU A 30 18.45 -7.67 -2.20
CA LEU A 30 18.67 -7.13 -3.55
C LEU A 30 17.46 -7.37 -4.48
N GLU A 31 16.88 -8.57 -4.45
CA GLU A 31 15.64 -8.88 -5.19
C GLU A 31 14.51 -7.92 -4.79
N ARG A 32 14.35 -7.66 -3.49
CA ARG A 32 13.33 -6.74 -2.96
C ARG A 32 13.55 -5.30 -3.36
N SER A 33 14.80 -4.87 -3.42
CA SER A 33 15.17 -3.55 -3.92
C SER A 33 14.75 -3.36 -5.38
N GLY A 34 14.86 -4.41 -6.21
CA GLY A 34 14.32 -4.41 -7.57
C GLY A 34 12.80 -4.23 -7.63
N LYS A 35 12.05 -4.89 -6.73
CA LYS A 35 10.59 -4.72 -6.63
C LYS A 35 10.20 -3.30 -6.21
N ILE A 36 10.92 -2.70 -5.26
CA ILE A 36 10.72 -1.29 -4.89
C ILE A 36 10.97 -0.37 -6.09
N ALA A 37 12.05 -0.62 -6.85
CA ALA A 37 12.37 0.19 -8.02
C ALA A 37 11.23 0.21 -9.02
N LEU A 38 10.62 -0.95 -9.31
CA LEU A 38 9.47 -1.06 -10.21
C LEU A 38 8.28 -0.20 -9.72
N VAL A 39 7.99 -0.24 -8.42
CA VAL A 39 6.88 0.55 -7.83
C VAL A 39 7.20 2.05 -7.86
N LEU A 40 8.37 2.46 -7.39
CA LEU A 40 8.73 3.87 -7.28
C LEU A 40 8.91 4.52 -8.66
N PHE A 41 9.61 3.88 -9.59
CA PHE A 41 9.76 4.42 -10.95
C PHE A 41 8.45 4.39 -11.73
N GLY A 42 7.61 3.36 -11.55
CA GLY A 42 6.25 3.35 -12.09
C GLY A 42 5.41 4.52 -11.56
N GLY A 43 5.50 4.80 -10.25
CA GLY A 43 4.86 5.96 -9.63
C GLY A 43 5.38 7.30 -10.15
N VAL A 44 6.69 7.46 -10.31
CA VAL A 44 7.30 8.67 -10.89
C VAL A 44 6.88 8.85 -12.35
N ALA A 45 6.81 7.78 -13.14
CA ALA A 45 6.34 7.82 -14.52
C ALA A 45 4.87 8.25 -14.60
N LEU A 46 4.00 7.65 -13.78
CA LEU A 46 2.59 8.02 -13.71
C LEU A 46 2.40 9.47 -13.26
N PHE A 47 3.15 9.92 -12.25
CA PHE A 47 3.11 11.30 -11.78
C PHE A 47 3.60 12.29 -12.85
N THR A 48 4.67 11.94 -13.57
CA THR A 48 5.18 12.76 -14.66
C THR A 48 4.14 12.87 -15.76
N LEU A 49 3.53 11.75 -16.16
CA LEU A 49 2.45 11.72 -17.15
C LEU A 49 1.29 12.64 -16.77
N MET A 50 0.85 12.59 -15.52
CA MET A 50 -0.25 13.43 -15.00
C MET A 50 0.05 14.94 -15.03
N ARG A 51 1.33 15.33 -15.05
CA ARG A 51 1.75 16.74 -15.12
C ARG A 51 2.06 17.20 -16.54
N THR A 52 2.26 16.28 -17.46
CA THR A 52 2.50 16.60 -18.87
C THR A 52 1.24 17.24 -19.48
N PRO A 53 1.34 18.35 -20.22
CA PRO A 53 0.22 18.95 -20.92
C PRO A 53 -0.47 17.97 -21.87
N GLU A 54 -1.79 18.09 -22.04
CA GLU A 54 -2.63 17.19 -22.85
C GLU A 54 -2.14 17.03 -24.29
N ILE A 55 -1.59 18.12 -24.87
CA ILE A 55 -1.07 18.17 -26.25
C ILE A 55 0.05 17.15 -26.48
N CYS A 56 0.77 16.77 -25.44
CA CYS A 56 1.91 15.84 -25.55
C CYS A 56 1.52 14.38 -25.28
N TRP A 57 0.23 14.08 -25.06
CA TRP A 57 -0.20 12.72 -24.74
C TRP A 57 -0.46 11.92 -26.01
N PRO A 58 0.04 10.67 -26.09
CA PRO A 58 -0.42 9.78 -27.13
C PRO A 58 -1.91 9.47 -26.95
N HIS A 59 -2.70 9.61 -28.02
CA HIS A 59 -4.15 9.43 -27.99
C HIS A 59 -4.60 8.07 -27.41
N TRP A 60 -3.82 7.01 -27.64
CA TRP A 60 -4.12 5.66 -27.14
C TRP A 60 -4.13 5.58 -25.61
N LEU A 61 -3.35 6.41 -24.92
CA LEU A 61 -3.20 6.37 -23.47
C LEU A 61 -4.48 6.79 -22.74
N GLY A 62 -5.25 7.69 -23.35
CA GLY A 62 -6.57 8.11 -22.86
C GLY A 62 -7.61 6.99 -22.86
N TRP A 63 -7.41 5.93 -23.65
CA TRP A 63 -8.26 4.74 -23.68
C TRP A 63 -7.69 3.60 -22.86
N VAL A 64 -6.42 3.27 -23.08
CA VAL A 64 -5.79 2.07 -22.52
C VAL A 64 -5.77 2.14 -21.00
N PHE A 65 -5.40 3.28 -20.42
CA PHE A 65 -5.27 3.37 -18.96
C PHE A 65 -6.62 3.22 -18.23
N PRO A 66 -7.70 3.96 -18.59
CA PRO A 66 -9.01 3.76 -17.97
C PRO A 66 -9.62 2.38 -18.24
N LEU A 67 -9.40 1.79 -19.42
CA LEU A 67 -9.91 0.45 -19.74
C LEU A 67 -9.18 -0.63 -18.96
N CYS A 68 -7.85 -0.55 -18.83
CA CYS A 68 -7.07 -1.46 -17.98
C CYS A 68 -7.50 -1.34 -16.52
N PHE A 69 -7.67 -0.11 -16.01
CA PHE A 69 -8.18 0.13 -14.66
C PHE A 69 -9.56 -0.50 -14.46
N LEU A 70 -10.50 -0.24 -15.38
CA LEU A 70 -11.85 -0.79 -15.31
C LEU A 70 -11.83 -2.32 -15.37
N GLY A 71 -11.02 -2.91 -16.26
CA GLY A 71 -10.84 -4.36 -16.33
C GLY A 71 -10.30 -4.95 -15.03
N SER A 72 -9.29 -4.31 -14.42
CA SER A 72 -8.77 -4.72 -13.11
C SER A 72 -9.80 -4.54 -11.99
N ALA A 73 -10.60 -3.47 -12.01
CA ALA A 73 -11.66 -3.25 -11.04
C ALA A 73 -12.78 -4.29 -11.16
N LEU A 74 -13.21 -4.62 -12.38
CA LEU A 74 -14.20 -5.67 -12.62
C LEU A 74 -13.68 -7.05 -12.21
N LEU A 75 -12.40 -7.34 -12.48
CA LEU A 75 -11.77 -8.58 -12.01
C LEU A 75 -11.74 -8.63 -10.47
N ALA A 76 -11.28 -7.57 -9.80
CA ALA A 76 -11.29 -7.50 -8.35
C ALA A 76 -12.71 -7.63 -7.77
N LEU A 77 -13.71 -6.99 -8.38
CA LEU A 77 -15.10 -7.09 -7.97
C LEU A 77 -15.63 -8.53 -8.13
N SER A 78 -15.30 -9.20 -9.24
CA SER A 78 -15.67 -10.59 -9.45
C SER A 78 -15.03 -11.53 -8.42
N GLU A 79 -13.76 -11.30 -8.06
CA GLU A 79 -13.08 -12.06 -7.01
C GLU A 79 -13.71 -11.82 -5.63
N LEU A 80 -14.15 -10.60 -5.33
CA LEU A 80 -14.87 -10.30 -4.08
C LEU A 80 -16.23 -10.99 -4.03
N ILE A 81 -17.00 -10.97 -5.13
CA ILE A 81 -18.32 -11.63 -5.21
C ILE A 81 -18.19 -13.15 -5.13
N THR A 82 -17.16 -13.72 -5.78
CA THR A 82 -16.95 -15.17 -5.85
C THR A 82 -16.05 -15.71 -4.74
N HIS A 83 -15.66 -14.86 -3.78
CA HIS A 83 -14.75 -15.18 -2.70
C HIS A 83 -13.44 -15.84 -3.19
N GLY A 84 -12.80 -15.28 -4.21
CA GLY A 84 -11.49 -15.73 -4.69
C GLY A 84 -11.50 -16.88 -5.70
N LEU A 85 -12.67 -17.26 -6.24
CA LEU A 85 -12.82 -18.44 -7.11
C LEU A 85 -11.88 -18.43 -8.32
N ILE A 86 -11.71 -17.27 -8.97
CA ILE A 86 -10.88 -17.15 -10.17
C ILE A 86 -9.41 -17.38 -9.79
N HIS A 87 -8.97 -16.79 -8.68
CA HIS A 87 -7.62 -16.97 -8.14
C HIS A 87 -7.30 -18.45 -7.87
N TYR A 88 -8.19 -19.16 -7.16
CA TYR A 88 -7.96 -20.56 -6.81
C TYR A 88 -8.05 -21.50 -8.02
N SER A 89 -8.98 -21.24 -8.94
CA SER A 89 -9.12 -22.01 -10.19
C SER A 89 -7.86 -21.91 -11.04
N TRP A 90 -7.26 -20.72 -11.13
CA TRP A 90 -6.02 -20.52 -11.89
C TRP A 90 -4.80 -21.16 -11.24
N ARG A 91 -4.71 -21.13 -9.90
CA ARG A 91 -3.57 -21.70 -9.16
C ARG A 91 -3.65 -23.22 -8.98
N GLY A 92 -4.73 -23.87 -9.43
CA GLY A 92 -4.89 -25.33 -9.34
C GLY A 92 -4.80 -25.85 -7.91
N SER A 93 -5.24 -25.05 -6.93
CA SER A 93 -5.06 -25.38 -5.52
C SER A 93 -6.24 -26.23 -5.02
N ASP A 94 -5.96 -27.37 -4.39
CA ASP A 94 -6.94 -28.24 -3.70
C ASP A 94 -7.54 -27.61 -2.42
N VAL A 95 -7.60 -26.27 -2.38
CA VAL A 95 -8.07 -25.52 -1.23
C VAL A 95 -9.58 -25.72 -1.14
N PRO A 96 -10.10 -26.31 -0.05
CA PRO A 96 -11.54 -26.52 0.09
C PRO A 96 -12.25 -25.18 -0.02
N LEU A 97 -13.30 -25.12 -0.86
CA LEU A 97 -14.13 -23.94 -1.19
C LEU A 97 -14.61 -23.15 0.04
N MET A 98 -14.60 -23.74 1.23
CA MET A 98 -14.96 -23.10 2.51
C MET A 98 -13.81 -22.35 3.21
N SER A 99 -12.58 -22.45 2.73
CA SER A 99 -11.39 -21.80 3.34
C SER A 99 -10.80 -20.69 2.46
N THR A 100 -11.62 -20.10 1.60
CA THR A 100 -11.18 -19.08 0.66
C THR A 100 -10.74 -17.82 1.40
N ASN A 101 -9.43 -17.61 1.44
CA ASN A 101 -8.85 -16.44 2.07
C ASN A 101 -9.03 -15.20 1.17
N VAL A 102 -10.10 -14.43 1.41
CA VAL A 102 -10.42 -13.20 0.66
C VAL A 102 -9.32 -12.13 0.83
N SER A 103 -8.48 -12.23 1.87
CA SER A 103 -7.41 -11.26 2.13
C SER A 103 -6.36 -11.14 1.03
N ILE A 104 -6.27 -12.15 0.13
CA ILE A 104 -5.40 -12.12 -1.05
C ILE A 104 -5.77 -10.94 -1.97
N THR A 105 -7.06 -10.59 -2.04
CA THR A 105 -7.55 -9.50 -2.90
C THR A 105 -7.32 -8.11 -2.29
N ASN A 106 -7.08 -8.02 -0.98
CA ASN A 106 -6.95 -6.73 -0.26
C ASN A 106 -5.89 -5.82 -0.88
N ARG A 107 -4.73 -6.36 -1.29
CA ARG A 107 -3.65 -5.57 -1.89
C ARG A 107 -4.06 -4.95 -3.23
N ALA A 108 -4.74 -5.73 -4.08
CA ALA A 108 -5.24 -5.25 -5.37
C ALA A 108 -6.31 -4.19 -5.17
N VAL A 109 -7.23 -4.40 -4.23
CA VAL A 109 -8.29 -3.44 -3.88
C VAL A 109 -7.71 -2.12 -3.36
N VAL A 110 -6.72 -2.16 -2.47
CA VAL A 110 -6.03 -0.96 -1.98
C VAL A 110 -5.36 -0.21 -3.13
N LEU A 111 -4.68 -0.92 -4.03
CA LEU A 111 -4.03 -0.31 -5.18
C LEU A 111 -5.05 0.34 -6.13
N LEU A 112 -6.19 -0.30 -6.39
CA LEU A 112 -7.29 0.27 -7.17
C LEU A 112 -7.86 1.53 -6.52
N CYS A 113 -8.03 1.54 -5.19
CA CYS A 113 -8.47 2.72 -4.46
C CYS A 113 -7.50 3.90 -4.63
N LEU A 114 -6.19 3.64 -4.52
CA LEU A 114 -5.15 4.65 -4.70
C LEU A 114 -5.00 5.11 -6.16
N LEU A 115 -5.23 4.23 -7.13
CA LEU A 115 -5.16 4.52 -8.56
C LEU A 115 -6.45 5.10 -9.14
N CYS A 116 -7.56 5.10 -8.40
CA CYS A 116 -8.83 5.64 -8.89
C CYS A 116 -8.73 7.15 -9.21
N PRO A 117 -8.27 8.04 -8.29
CA PRO A 117 -8.11 9.46 -8.62
C PRO A 117 -7.23 9.76 -9.83
N PRO A 118 -6.01 9.21 -9.97
CA PRO A 118 -5.20 9.47 -11.16
C PRO A 118 -5.87 8.93 -12.43
N THR A 119 -6.59 7.81 -12.37
CA THR A 119 -7.36 7.29 -13.51
C THR A 119 -8.45 8.26 -13.95
N LEU A 120 -9.26 8.76 -13.01
CA LEU A 120 -10.33 9.71 -13.32
C LEU A 120 -9.78 11.04 -13.85
N MET A 121 -8.64 11.50 -13.31
CA MET A 121 -7.98 12.69 -13.81
C MET A 121 -7.46 12.48 -15.25
N LEU A 122 -6.80 11.37 -15.55
CA LEU A 122 -6.36 11.04 -16.91
C LEU A 122 -7.55 10.95 -17.87
N LEU A 123 -8.65 10.32 -17.47
CA LEU A 123 -9.87 10.21 -18.27
C LEU A 123 -10.50 11.58 -18.57
N SER A 124 -10.53 12.48 -17.58
CA SER A 124 -11.09 13.84 -17.76
C SER A 124 -10.35 14.63 -18.84
N ARG A 125 -9.02 14.44 -18.92
CA ARG A 125 -8.08 15.11 -19.83
C ARG A 125 -7.90 14.41 -21.17
N ALA A 126 -8.39 13.19 -21.32
CA ALA A 126 -8.23 12.42 -22.55
C ALA A 126 -8.99 13.09 -23.72
N THR A 127 -8.50 12.96 -24.96
CA THR A 127 -9.15 13.51 -26.17
C THR A 127 -10.30 12.64 -26.67
N LEU A 128 -11.16 12.15 -25.76
CA LEU A 128 -12.30 11.28 -26.08
C LEU A 128 -13.59 12.07 -26.28
N LEU A 129 -14.54 11.47 -27.00
CA LEU A 129 -15.91 11.97 -27.06
C LEU A 129 -16.51 12.07 -25.65
N ALA A 130 -17.22 13.17 -25.36
CA ALA A 130 -17.80 13.42 -24.03
C ALA A 130 -18.71 12.27 -23.56
N ARG A 131 -19.51 11.69 -24.47
CA ARG A 131 -20.35 10.51 -24.17
C ARG A 131 -19.52 9.33 -23.67
N THR A 132 -18.41 9.03 -24.34
CA THR A 132 -17.50 7.96 -23.95
C THR A 132 -16.89 8.22 -22.57
N LYS A 133 -16.42 9.44 -22.31
CA LYS A 133 -15.87 9.82 -21.00
C LYS A 133 -16.89 9.58 -19.89
N ASN A 134 -18.13 10.03 -20.11
CA ASN A 134 -19.20 9.88 -19.12
C ASN A 134 -19.54 8.42 -18.84
N VAL A 135 -19.57 7.57 -19.88
CA VAL A 135 -19.78 6.12 -19.72
C VAL A 135 -18.65 5.49 -18.92
N LEU A 136 -17.39 5.71 -19.32
CA LEU A 136 -16.23 5.15 -18.62
C LEU A 136 -16.15 5.64 -17.17
N PHE A 137 -16.37 6.93 -16.94
CA PHE A 137 -16.41 7.52 -15.60
C PHE A 137 -17.45 6.83 -14.72
N THR A 138 -18.68 6.68 -15.25
CA THR A 138 -19.79 6.04 -14.52
C THR A 138 -19.48 4.58 -14.19
N LEU A 139 -18.94 3.82 -15.15
CA LEU A 139 -18.57 2.42 -14.95
C LEU A 139 -17.46 2.27 -13.90
N ILE A 140 -16.44 3.12 -13.95
CA ILE A 140 -15.36 3.13 -12.95
C ILE A 140 -15.91 3.44 -11.56
N VAL A 141 -16.76 4.47 -11.42
CA VAL A 141 -17.35 4.85 -10.13
C VAL A 141 -18.23 3.72 -9.59
N ILE A 142 -19.10 3.13 -10.41
CA ILE A 142 -19.95 2.00 -9.99
C ILE A 142 -19.09 0.81 -9.55
N ALA A 143 -18.06 0.45 -10.31
CA ALA A 143 -17.16 -0.64 -9.94
C ALA A 143 -16.46 -0.38 -8.61
N MET A 144 -15.98 0.85 -8.38
CA MET A 144 -15.33 1.23 -7.12
C MET A 144 -16.30 1.23 -5.93
N ILE A 145 -17.55 1.67 -6.12
CA ILE A 145 -18.59 1.57 -5.08
C ILE A 145 -18.84 0.10 -4.74
N GLY A 146 -18.98 -0.76 -5.75
CA GLY A 146 -19.16 -2.20 -5.55
C GLY A 146 -17.99 -2.83 -4.77
N ILE A 147 -16.75 -2.49 -5.14
CA ILE A 147 -15.55 -2.95 -4.43
C ILE A 147 -15.56 -2.51 -2.97
N LEU A 148 -15.85 -1.23 -2.70
CA LEU A 148 -15.86 -0.68 -1.34
C LEU A 148 -16.98 -1.25 -0.47
N ALA A 149 -18.13 -1.57 -1.07
CA ALA A 149 -19.25 -2.19 -0.39
C ALA A 149 -19.01 -3.66 -0.03
N LEU A 150 -18.19 -4.37 -0.80
CA LEU A 150 -17.92 -5.80 -0.62
C LEU A 150 -16.58 -6.12 0.04
N THR A 151 -15.66 -5.17 0.14
CA THR A 151 -14.34 -5.41 0.72
C THR A 151 -14.34 -5.25 2.24
N ASP A 152 -13.78 -6.25 2.93
CA ASP A 152 -13.46 -6.16 4.36
C ASP A 152 -12.11 -5.47 4.63
N SER A 153 -11.45 -4.97 3.58
CA SER A 153 -10.14 -4.34 3.68
C SER A 153 -10.23 -2.94 4.29
N GLN A 154 -10.02 -2.85 5.61
CA GLN A 154 -9.92 -1.58 6.31
C GLN A 154 -8.84 -0.65 5.71
N SER A 155 -7.76 -1.21 5.16
CA SER A 155 -6.73 -0.44 4.47
C SER A 155 -7.25 0.22 3.19
N ALA A 156 -8.20 -0.40 2.49
CA ALA A 156 -8.85 0.19 1.32
C ALA A 156 -9.76 1.35 1.72
N HIS A 157 -10.56 1.17 2.78
CA HIS A 157 -11.38 2.26 3.33
C HIS A 157 -10.52 3.44 3.80
N LEU A 158 -9.41 3.16 4.49
CA LEU A 158 -8.45 4.19 4.90
C LEU A 158 -7.78 4.86 3.69
N ALA A 159 -7.46 4.12 2.62
CA ALA A 159 -6.90 4.70 1.39
C ALA A 159 -7.89 5.70 0.74
N VAL A 160 -9.18 5.38 0.69
CA VAL A 160 -10.21 6.29 0.18
C VAL A 160 -10.38 7.50 1.10
N LEU A 161 -10.47 7.28 2.42
CA LEU A 161 -10.63 8.35 3.39
C LEU A 161 -9.44 9.33 3.37
N THR A 162 -8.21 8.80 3.37
CA THR A 162 -7.00 9.62 3.28
C THR A 162 -6.94 10.37 1.96
N THR A 163 -7.28 9.72 0.84
CA THR A 163 -7.38 10.39 -0.47
C THR A 163 -8.37 11.55 -0.42
N ALA A 164 -9.57 11.35 0.12
CA ALA A 164 -10.57 12.40 0.26
C ALA A 164 -10.09 13.53 1.17
N LEU A 165 -9.49 13.20 2.31
CA LEU A 165 -8.92 14.17 3.24
C LEU A 165 -7.84 15.02 2.56
N PHE A 166 -6.93 14.42 1.78
CA PHE A 166 -5.91 15.16 1.06
C PHE A 166 -6.47 15.96 -0.10
N TRP A 167 -7.48 15.44 -0.79
CA TRP A 167 -8.10 16.10 -1.93
C TRP A 167 -8.86 17.37 -1.51
N PHE A 168 -9.64 17.30 -0.42
CA PHE A 168 -10.49 18.40 0.03
C PHE A 168 -9.86 19.24 1.15
N GLY A 169 -9.14 18.61 2.06
CA GLY A 169 -8.58 19.26 3.25
C GLY A 169 -7.19 19.84 3.04
N PHE A 170 -6.43 19.37 2.04
CA PHE A 170 -5.06 19.81 1.85
C PHE A 170 -4.92 20.88 0.76
N PRO A 171 -4.39 22.07 1.07
CA PRO A 171 -4.30 23.17 0.11
C PRO A 171 -3.22 22.89 -0.94
N LEU A 172 -3.62 22.36 -2.11
CA LEU A 172 -2.74 22.08 -3.26
C LEU A 172 -1.86 23.30 -3.64
N ALA A 173 -2.38 24.51 -3.48
CA ALA A 173 -1.68 25.76 -3.83
C ALA A 173 -0.67 26.25 -2.77
N ARG A 174 -0.59 25.63 -1.59
CA ARG A 174 0.29 26.09 -0.49
C ARG A 174 1.52 25.18 -0.34
N PRO A 175 2.67 25.50 -0.96
CA PRO A 175 3.86 24.63 -0.92
C PRO A 175 4.38 24.39 0.50
N LYS A 176 4.22 25.36 1.40
CA LYS A 176 4.59 25.22 2.83
C LYS A 176 3.84 24.09 3.52
N ALA A 177 2.56 23.87 3.20
CA ALA A 177 1.77 22.80 3.80
C ALA A 177 2.40 21.43 3.46
N TRP A 178 2.78 21.23 2.19
CA TRP A 178 3.43 20.00 1.74
C TRP A 178 4.79 19.75 2.40
N ILE A 179 5.56 20.81 2.66
CA ILE A 179 6.83 20.70 3.41
C ILE A 179 6.56 20.26 4.84
N VAL A 180 5.57 20.86 5.52
CA VAL A 180 5.18 20.48 6.88
C VAL A 180 4.69 19.04 6.93
N LEU A 181 3.82 18.62 6.00
CA LEU A 181 3.37 17.24 5.90
C LEU A 181 4.53 16.27 5.68
N GLY A 182 5.45 16.59 4.75
CA GLY A 182 6.63 15.79 4.52
C GLY A 182 7.50 15.65 5.77
N ALA A 183 7.71 16.75 6.50
CA ALA A 183 8.43 16.74 7.77
C ALA A 183 7.72 15.89 8.84
N LEU A 184 6.38 15.96 8.94
CA LEU A 184 5.59 15.14 9.85
C LEU A 184 5.66 13.65 9.49
N ILE A 185 5.60 13.29 8.20
CA ILE A 185 5.75 11.90 7.75
C ILE A 185 7.15 11.38 8.10
N ILE A 186 8.20 12.16 7.82
CA ILE A 186 9.59 11.79 8.16
C ILE A 186 9.73 11.62 9.67
N ALA A 187 9.24 12.59 10.46
CA ALA A 187 9.27 12.50 11.92
C ALA A 187 8.48 11.28 12.43
N GLY A 188 7.32 10.98 11.83
CA GLY A 188 6.53 9.81 12.15
C GLY A 188 7.25 8.49 11.85
N ILE A 189 7.90 8.39 10.69
CA ILE A 189 8.71 7.22 10.31
C ILE A 189 9.88 7.06 11.27
N LEU A 190 10.65 8.13 11.52
CA LEU A 190 11.79 8.08 12.42
C LEU A 190 11.38 7.74 13.85
N SER A 191 10.27 8.29 14.34
CA SER A 191 9.75 8.00 15.69
C SER A 191 8.97 6.70 15.80
N SER A 192 8.72 6.00 14.68
CA SER A 192 7.85 4.83 14.64
C SER A 192 8.26 3.68 15.57
N PRO A 193 9.55 3.39 15.84
CA PRO A 193 9.92 2.35 16.81
C PRO A 193 9.44 2.66 18.23
N TRP A 194 9.55 3.93 18.65
CA TRP A 194 9.07 4.36 19.97
C TRP A 194 7.55 4.42 20.02
N LEU A 195 6.90 4.90 18.95
CA LEU A 195 5.44 4.92 18.87
C LEU A 195 4.85 3.52 18.95
N ALA A 196 5.44 2.53 18.27
CA ALA A 196 4.99 1.14 18.33
C ALA A 196 4.98 0.60 19.76
N GLN A 197 6.07 0.79 20.51
CA GLN A 197 6.18 0.36 21.91
C GLN A 197 5.16 1.08 22.81
N ILE A 198 4.98 2.40 22.64
CA ILE A 198 4.00 3.16 23.42
C ILE A 198 2.57 2.65 23.14
N LEU A 199 2.23 2.47 21.86
CA LEU A 199 0.91 2.00 21.45
C LEU A 199 0.63 0.57 21.95
N TYR A 200 1.62 -0.32 21.91
CA TYR A 200 1.48 -1.66 22.46
C TYR A 200 1.19 -1.62 23.96
N ASN A 201 2.03 -0.94 24.73
CA ASN A 201 1.93 -0.88 26.20
C ASN A 201 0.66 -0.18 26.70
N THR A 202 0.11 0.77 25.93
CA THR A 202 -1.04 1.59 26.37
C THR A 202 -2.37 1.17 25.76
N LEU A 203 -2.39 0.71 24.50
CA LEU A 203 -3.62 0.50 23.75
C LEU A 203 -3.91 -0.97 23.42
N ALA A 204 -2.92 -1.86 23.32
CA ALA A 204 -3.16 -3.19 22.76
C ALA A 204 -4.23 -4.00 23.52
N SER A 205 -4.25 -3.92 24.85
CA SER A 205 -5.27 -4.57 25.69
C SER A 205 -6.68 -4.01 25.45
N HIS A 206 -6.80 -2.70 25.28
CA HIS A 206 -8.06 -2.00 25.01
C HIS A 206 -8.61 -2.31 23.61
N MET A 207 -7.73 -2.48 22.62
CA MET A 207 -8.13 -2.72 21.23
C MET A 207 -8.89 -4.04 21.03
N LYS A 208 -8.65 -5.05 21.88
CA LYS A 208 -9.43 -6.31 21.85
C LYS A 208 -10.91 -6.10 22.21
N GLY A 209 -11.22 -5.11 23.04
CA GLY A 209 -12.59 -4.83 23.48
C GLY A 209 -13.46 -4.13 22.44
N ILE A 210 -12.87 -3.62 21.35
CA ILE A 210 -13.58 -2.83 20.34
C ILE A 210 -13.66 -3.64 19.05
N SER A 211 -14.89 -4.00 18.64
CA SER A 211 -15.16 -4.89 17.50
C SER A 211 -14.39 -4.54 16.23
N TRP A 212 -14.36 -3.26 15.84
CA TRP A 212 -13.65 -2.79 14.65
C TRP A 212 -12.14 -3.08 14.70
N PHE A 213 -11.51 -2.89 15.87
CA PHE A 213 -10.09 -3.15 16.07
C PHE A 213 -9.77 -4.63 16.24
N ALA A 214 -10.67 -5.39 16.87
CA ALA A 214 -10.55 -6.84 16.97
C ALA A 214 -10.59 -7.52 15.59
N GLN A 215 -11.52 -7.11 14.72
CA GLN A 215 -11.60 -7.59 13.33
C GLN A 215 -10.36 -7.21 12.50
N ALA A 216 -9.66 -6.13 12.89
CA ALA A 216 -8.43 -5.68 12.26
C ALA A 216 -7.18 -6.45 12.71
N TYR A 217 -7.30 -7.32 13.72
CA TYR A 217 -6.17 -7.89 14.46
C TYR A 217 -5.24 -6.79 15.01
N ALA A 218 -5.82 -5.70 15.52
CA ALA A 218 -5.04 -4.52 15.92
C ALA A 218 -4.09 -4.82 17.09
N ALA A 219 -4.53 -5.60 18.09
CA ALA A 219 -3.68 -5.98 19.22
C ALA A 219 -2.49 -6.85 18.77
N ASP A 220 -2.75 -7.82 17.88
CA ASP A 220 -1.75 -8.68 17.25
C ASP A 220 -0.73 -7.84 16.47
N ARG A 221 -1.20 -6.87 15.67
CA ARG A 221 -0.33 -5.96 14.92
C ARG A 221 0.50 -5.07 15.83
N LEU A 222 -0.07 -4.55 16.93
CA LEU A 222 0.67 -3.75 17.90
C LEU A 222 1.77 -4.56 18.58
N GLU A 223 1.52 -5.84 18.88
CA GLU A 223 2.56 -6.74 19.41
C GLU A 223 3.66 -6.99 18.39
N ILE A 224 3.30 -7.25 17.13
CA ILE A 224 4.27 -7.39 16.04
C ILE A 224 5.11 -6.13 15.89
N TRP A 225 4.48 -4.96 15.90
CA TRP A 225 5.19 -3.68 15.79
C TRP A 225 6.10 -3.43 16.99
N ASP A 226 5.72 -3.84 18.20
CA ASP A 226 6.56 -3.71 19.40
C ASP A 226 7.87 -4.52 19.27
N PHE A 227 7.77 -5.82 19.01
CA PHE A 227 8.99 -6.65 18.96
C PHE A 227 9.85 -6.31 17.73
N VAL A 228 9.23 -5.89 16.61
CA VAL A 228 9.94 -5.39 15.44
C VAL A 228 10.65 -4.06 15.73
N ALA A 229 9.99 -3.16 16.45
CA ALA A 229 10.58 -1.90 16.86
C ALA A 229 11.77 -2.10 17.80
N ARG A 230 11.65 -2.99 18.79
CA ARG A 230 12.77 -3.37 19.67
C ARG A 230 13.93 -3.92 18.87
N LYS A 231 13.66 -4.80 17.89
CA LYS A 231 14.68 -5.30 16.98
C LYS A 231 15.35 -4.17 16.20
N ALA A 232 14.58 -3.26 15.59
CA ALA A 232 15.12 -2.13 14.83
C ALA A 232 16.04 -1.23 15.68
N LEU A 233 15.74 -1.05 16.96
CA LEU A 233 16.55 -0.24 17.88
C LEU A 233 17.88 -0.89 18.29
N GLU A 234 18.10 -2.18 18.03
CA GLU A 234 19.41 -2.83 18.22
C GLU A 234 20.46 -2.31 17.20
N SER A 235 20.02 -1.83 16.04
CA SER A 235 20.89 -1.27 14.99
C SER A 235 20.23 -0.03 14.35
N PRO A 236 20.18 1.11 15.04
CA PRO A 236 19.39 2.27 14.59
C PRO A 236 19.96 2.98 13.35
N PHE A 237 21.26 2.84 13.09
CA PHE A 237 21.92 3.52 11.97
C PHE A 237 21.96 2.69 10.68
N TYR A 238 22.17 1.38 10.80
CA TYR A 238 22.29 0.48 9.65
C TYR A 238 21.03 -0.39 9.51
N GLY A 239 20.38 -0.76 10.60
CA GLY A 239 19.27 -1.72 10.58
C GLY A 239 19.76 -3.13 10.24
N PHE A 240 18.88 -3.92 9.63
CA PHE A 240 19.10 -5.34 9.33
C PHE A 240 18.84 -5.70 7.87
N GLY A 241 18.71 -4.70 7.00
CA GLY A 241 18.30 -4.86 5.61
C GLY A 241 16.78 -4.83 5.43
N ILE A 242 16.36 -4.60 4.19
CA ILE A 242 14.95 -4.58 3.82
C ILE A 242 14.27 -5.94 4.02
N GLU A 243 13.03 -5.94 4.53
CA GLU A 243 12.24 -7.15 4.80
C GLU A 243 12.96 -8.16 5.73
N ALA A 244 13.90 -7.68 6.57
CA ALA A 244 14.66 -8.50 7.52
C ALA A 244 13.80 -9.40 8.41
N THR A 245 12.56 -8.98 8.72
CA THR A 245 11.62 -9.76 9.54
C THR A 245 11.34 -11.17 9.04
N ARG A 246 11.53 -11.42 7.74
CA ARG A 246 11.32 -12.75 7.14
C ARG A 246 12.45 -13.74 7.47
N HIS A 247 13.60 -13.23 7.87
CA HIS A 247 14.80 -14.01 8.16
C HIS A 247 15.13 -14.05 9.65
N VAL A 248 14.41 -13.29 10.48
CA VAL A 248 14.50 -13.42 11.94
C VAL A 248 13.62 -14.58 12.37
N GLU A 249 14.26 -15.67 12.81
CA GLU A 249 13.58 -16.90 13.24
C GLU A 249 12.86 -16.73 14.58
N HIS A 250 13.46 -15.96 15.50
CA HIS A 250 12.92 -15.75 16.84
C HIS A 250 13.03 -14.28 17.24
N PHE A 251 11.88 -13.63 17.39
CA PHE A 251 11.78 -12.33 18.04
C PHE A 251 11.58 -12.50 19.55
N ASP A 252 12.09 -11.54 20.31
CA ASP A 252 11.76 -11.40 21.72
C ASP A 252 10.32 -10.88 21.83
N THR A 253 9.34 -11.76 22.04
CA THR A 253 7.92 -11.42 22.13
C THR A 253 7.25 -12.13 23.30
N PRO A 254 6.32 -11.47 24.02
CA PRO A 254 5.58 -12.11 25.10
C PRO A 254 4.45 -13.04 24.60
N MET A 255 4.15 -13.03 23.29
CA MET A 255 3.12 -13.87 22.64
C MET A 255 1.73 -13.78 23.27
N LEU A 256 1.34 -12.58 23.73
CA LEU A 256 0.05 -12.35 24.39
C LEU A 256 -1.12 -12.36 23.40
N TYR A 257 -0.87 -11.89 22.17
CA TYR A 257 -1.88 -11.73 21.13
C TYR A 257 -1.54 -12.54 19.88
N THR A 258 -0.27 -12.58 19.50
CA THR A 258 0.27 -13.37 18.39
C THR A 258 0.97 -14.62 18.95
N PRO A 259 0.47 -15.84 18.68
CA PRO A 259 1.04 -17.07 19.25
C PRO A 259 2.33 -17.55 18.55
N LEU A 260 2.98 -16.66 17.79
CA LEU A 260 4.18 -16.95 17.00
C LEU A 260 5.29 -15.96 17.39
N ASP A 261 6.52 -16.45 17.42
CA ASP A 261 7.75 -15.69 17.61
C ASP A 261 8.37 -15.16 16.31
N HIS A 262 7.74 -15.41 15.17
CA HIS A 262 8.23 -15.01 13.85
C HIS A 262 7.13 -14.34 13.03
N VAL A 263 7.54 -13.59 12.01
CA VAL A 263 6.64 -12.83 11.15
C VAL A 263 6.50 -13.54 9.79
N LEU A 264 5.45 -14.37 9.66
CA LEU A 264 5.13 -15.04 8.39
C LEU A 264 4.84 -14.04 7.25
N HIS A 265 4.13 -12.96 7.59
CA HIS A 265 3.76 -11.90 6.65
C HIS A 265 3.99 -10.53 7.30
N PRO A 266 5.07 -9.81 6.95
CA PRO A 266 5.29 -8.49 7.51
C PRO A 266 4.18 -7.54 7.05
N HIS A 267 3.33 -7.14 7.99
CA HIS A 267 2.39 -6.04 7.88
C HIS A 267 3.02 -4.73 8.36
N ASN A 268 4.34 -4.63 8.26
CA ASN A 268 5.14 -3.66 8.98
C ASN A 268 5.53 -2.54 8.03
N ALA A 269 5.10 -1.32 8.36
CA ALA A 269 5.61 -0.11 7.71
C ALA A 269 7.04 0.23 8.17
N VAL A 270 7.57 -0.51 9.15
CA VAL A 270 8.79 -0.21 9.91
C VAL A 270 9.69 -1.45 9.88
N LEU A 271 10.33 -1.72 8.73
CA LEU A 271 11.60 -2.45 8.56
C LEU A 271 11.99 -2.49 7.07
#